data_AF-A0A6B3CBA0-F1
#
_entry.id   AF-A0A6B3CBA0-F1
#
_cell.length_a   1.000
_cell.length_b   1.000
_cell.length_c   1.000
_cell.angle_alpha   90.00
_cell.angle_beta   90.00
_cell.angle_gamma   90.00
#
_symmetry.space_group_name_H-M   'P 1'
#
loop_
_entity.id
_entity.type
_entity.pdbx_description
1 polymer ?
#
loop_
_entity_poly.entity_id
_entity_poly.type
_entity_poly.pdbx_seq_one_letter_code
_entity_poly.pdbx_strand_id
1 'polypeptide(L)'
;WWKGDITTEDVYTGWEWAATRWKDDDTIIGADIKNEPHGTQGATERAKWDGSTDKDNFKHFAQTASRKVLAINPNWLVFIEGVEVYPKPGVPWTSTGLTDYYGTWWGGNLRGVRDFPIDLGANQDQLVYSPHDYGPLVYEQK
;
A
#
# COMPACT_ATOMS: atom_id res chain seq x y z
N TRP A 1 7.70 -1.81 4.93
CA TRP A 1 7.28 -0.98 6.08
C TRP A 1 7.95 -1.44 7.37
N TRP A 2 8.54 -2.63 7.42
CA TRP A 2 9.40 -3.09 8.50
C TRP A 2 10.84 -3.13 7.99
N LYS A 3 11.83 -3.03 8.88
CA LYS A 3 13.25 -3.27 8.58
C LYS A 3 14.06 -3.32 9.88
N GLY A 4 14.89 -4.37 10.03
CA GLY A 4 15.72 -4.52 11.23
C GLY A 4 14.86 -4.53 12.49
N ASP A 5 15.15 -3.64 13.43
CA ASP A 5 14.43 -3.50 14.69
C ASP A 5 13.06 -2.82 14.54
N ILE A 6 12.78 -2.19 13.39
CA ILE A 6 11.47 -1.57 13.12
C ILE A 6 10.50 -2.65 12.63
N THR A 7 9.49 -2.91 13.45
CA THR A 7 8.42 -3.86 13.18
C THR A 7 7.24 -3.20 12.47
N THR A 8 6.32 -4.01 11.95
CA THR A 8 5.04 -3.51 11.41
C THR A 8 4.20 -2.83 12.50
N GLU A 9 4.28 -3.29 13.75
CA GLU A 9 3.52 -2.70 14.87
C GLU A 9 4.06 -1.31 15.24
N ASP A 10 5.37 -1.07 15.11
CA ASP A 10 5.95 0.26 15.32
C ASP A 10 5.37 1.27 14.31
N VAL A 11 5.16 0.84 13.07
CA VAL A 11 4.54 1.68 12.03
C VAL A 11 3.06 1.95 12.35
N TYR A 12 2.32 0.95 12.81
CA TYR A 12 0.95 1.14 13.28
C TYR A 12 0.88 2.12 14.44
N THR A 13 1.76 1.97 15.44
CA THR A 13 1.87 2.87 16.59
C THR A 13 2.19 4.29 16.15
N GLY A 14 3.09 4.46 15.17
CA GLY A 14 3.40 5.78 14.59
C GLY A 14 2.17 6.43 13.94
N TRP A 15 1.38 5.66 13.19
CA TRP A 15 0.14 6.15 12.58
C TRP A 15 -0.96 6.48 13.60
N GLU A 16 -1.10 5.66 14.64
CA GLU A 16 -2.05 5.93 15.73
C GLU A 16 -1.67 7.19 16.51
N TRP A 17 -0.37 7.39 16.76
CA TRP A 17 0.15 8.63 17.35
C TRP A 17 -0.14 9.84 16.47
N ALA A 18 0.11 9.75 15.17
CA ALA A 18 -0.18 10.79 14.20
C ALA A 18 -1.67 11.17 14.18
N ALA A 19 -2.54 10.17 14.03
CA ALA A 19 -3.99 10.35 14.02
C ALA A 19 -4.51 10.99 15.32
N THR A 20 -3.91 10.67 16.45
CA THR A 20 -4.24 11.28 17.75
C THR A 20 -3.74 12.72 17.81
N ARG A 21 -2.48 12.96 17.40
CA ARG A 21 -1.80 14.25 17.55
C ARG A 21 -2.43 15.37 16.73
N TRP A 22 -2.98 15.03 15.56
CA TRP A 22 -3.51 15.97 14.58
C TRP A 22 -5.03 15.83 14.38
N LYS A 23 -5.74 15.23 15.35
CA LYS A 23 -7.17 14.94 15.22
C LYS A 23 -8.05 16.18 15.04
N ASP A 24 -7.66 17.30 15.63
CA ASP A 24 -8.39 18.57 15.62
C ASP A 24 -7.74 19.62 14.69
N ASP A 25 -6.77 19.21 13.86
CA ASP A 25 -6.12 20.08 12.87
C ASP A 25 -6.83 19.92 11.52
N ASP A 26 -7.66 20.91 11.17
CA ASP A 26 -8.47 20.89 9.95
C ASP A 26 -7.68 21.16 8.67
N THR A 27 -6.38 21.44 8.78
CA THR A 27 -5.48 21.56 7.62
C THR A 27 -4.93 20.22 7.16
N ILE A 28 -5.02 19.17 7.98
CA ILE A 28 -4.57 17.82 7.67
C ILE A 28 -5.74 16.98 7.17
N ILE A 29 -5.72 16.68 5.86
CA ILE A 29 -6.84 15.97 5.21
C ILE A 29 -6.82 14.44 5.40
N GLY A 30 -5.67 13.86 5.79
CA GLY A 30 -5.55 12.42 5.84
C GLY A 30 -4.13 11.87 5.96
N ALA A 31 -4.03 10.57 5.71
CA ALA A 31 -2.80 9.79 5.81
C ALA A 31 -2.53 9.03 4.51
N ASP A 32 -1.40 9.32 3.86
CA ASP A 32 -0.82 8.41 2.86
C ASP A 32 -0.02 7.33 3.58
N ILE A 33 -0.59 6.12 3.63
CA ILE A 33 -0.22 5.11 4.63
C ILE A 33 1.23 4.63 4.47
N LYS A 34 1.76 4.63 3.25
CA LYS A 34 3.12 4.18 2.99
C LYS A 34 3.55 4.54 1.57
N ASN A 35 4.53 5.43 1.49
CA ASN A 35 5.16 5.82 0.24
C ASN A 35 5.69 4.63 -0.57
N GLU A 36 5.30 4.55 -1.83
CA GLU A 36 5.81 3.69 -2.91
C GLU A 36 6.17 2.25 -2.49
N PRO A 37 5.20 1.40 -2.13
CA PRO A 37 5.45 -0.03 -1.98
C PRO A 37 5.96 -0.64 -3.30
N HIS A 38 7.04 -1.41 -3.22
CA HIS A 38 7.72 -1.91 -4.42
C HIS A 38 8.49 -3.21 -4.18
N GLY A 39 9.16 -3.68 -5.23
CA GLY A 39 9.94 -4.90 -5.33
C GLY A 39 9.49 -5.73 -6.54
N THR A 40 10.44 -6.13 -7.38
CA THR A 40 10.17 -6.98 -8.56
C THR A 40 10.15 -8.46 -8.19
N GLN A 41 9.81 -9.33 -9.15
CA GLN A 41 9.72 -10.79 -8.97
C GLN A 41 10.99 -11.45 -8.41
N GLY A 42 12.17 -10.84 -8.60
CA GLY A 42 13.44 -11.33 -8.05
C GLY A 42 13.85 -10.73 -6.70
N ALA A 43 13.09 -9.76 -6.18
CA ALA A 43 13.41 -9.10 -4.92
C ALA A 43 12.99 -9.96 -3.72
N THR A 44 13.80 -9.92 -2.66
CA THR A 44 13.48 -10.46 -1.34
C THR A 44 13.84 -9.39 -0.31
N GLU A 45 12.89 -8.70 0.31
CA GLU A 45 11.42 -8.81 0.22
C GLU A 45 10.82 -7.93 -0.90
N ARG A 46 9.54 -8.11 -1.24
CA ARG A 46 8.79 -7.28 -2.21
C ARG A 46 7.36 -7.02 -1.73
N ALA A 47 6.79 -5.86 -2.04
CA ALA A 47 5.40 -5.58 -1.75
C ALA A 47 4.48 -6.34 -2.70
N LYS A 48 3.64 -7.23 -2.16
CA LYS A 48 2.62 -7.95 -2.93
C LYS A 48 1.20 -7.47 -2.61
N TRP A 49 0.25 -7.84 -3.47
CA TRP A 49 -1.17 -7.53 -3.32
C TRP A 49 -2.03 -8.75 -3.62
N ASP A 50 -2.57 -9.39 -2.59
CA ASP A 50 -3.52 -10.50 -2.74
C ASP A 50 -4.43 -10.62 -1.49
N GLY A 51 -5.22 -11.69 -1.41
CA GLY A 51 -6.12 -11.97 -0.29
C GLY A 51 -5.46 -12.55 0.96
N SER A 52 -4.14 -12.73 1.00
CA SER A 52 -3.45 -13.30 2.16
C SER A 52 -3.16 -12.25 3.26
N THR A 53 -2.58 -12.70 4.37
CA THR A 53 -2.11 -11.85 5.47
C THR A 53 -0.59 -11.91 5.63
N ASP A 54 0.12 -12.20 4.54
CA ASP A 54 1.58 -12.37 4.59
C ASP A 54 2.23 -11.05 4.99
N LYS A 55 3.41 -11.13 5.62
CA LYS A 55 4.13 -9.97 6.14
C LYS A 55 4.44 -8.93 5.07
N ASP A 56 4.61 -9.36 3.82
CA ASP A 56 4.92 -8.55 2.65
C ASP A 56 3.71 -8.17 1.80
N ASN A 57 2.50 -8.52 2.25
CA ASN A 57 1.26 -8.13 1.61
C ASN A 57 0.91 -6.67 1.96
N PHE A 58 1.09 -5.78 1.00
CA PHE A 58 0.82 -4.36 1.16
C PHE A 58 -0.68 -4.09 1.35
N LYS A 59 -1.57 -4.80 0.65
CA LYS A 59 -3.03 -4.69 0.85
C LYS A 59 -3.40 -4.96 2.30
N HIS A 60 -2.87 -6.05 2.88
CA HIS A 60 -3.13 -6.43 4.27
C HIS A 60 -2.62 -5.37 5.26
N PHE A 61 -1.37 -4.91 5.08
CA PHE A 61 -0.78 -3.86 5.88
C PHE A 61 -1.58 -2.54 5.80
N ALA A 62 -1.87 -2.08 4.57
CA ALA A 62 -2.56 -0.82 4.31
C ALA A 62 -3.97 -0.80 4.90
N GLN A 63 -4.72 -1.89 4.73
CA GLN A 63 -6.05 -2.03 5.32
C GLN A 63 -6.00 -2.00 6.85
N THR A 64 -5.02 -2.67 7.45
CA THR A 64 -4.88 -2.73 8.92
C THR A 64 -4.48 -1.37 9.49
N ALA A 65 -3.47 -0.71 8.91
CA ALA A 65 -3.06 0.64 9.29
C ALA A 65 -4.22 1.64 9.14
N SER A 66 -4.93 1.61 8.02
CA SER A 66 -6.06 2.51 7.76
C SER A 66 -7.18 2.35 8.76
N ARG A 67 -7.56 1.11 9.11
CA ARG A 67 -8.59 0.86 10.12
C ARG A 67 -8.19 1.39 11.50
N LYS A 68 -6.91 1.27 11.87
CA LYS A 68 -6.37 1.84 13.12
C LYS A 68 -6.39 3.37 13.10
N VAL A 69 -5.96 4.00 12.01
CA VAL A 69 -6.03 5.45 11.81
C VAL A 69 -7.47 5.95 11.94
N LEU A 70 -8.41 5.35 11.22
CA LEU A 70 -9.81 5.78 11.17
C LEU A 70 -10.60 5.49 12.46
N ALA A 71 -10.17 4.50 13.24
CA ALA A 71 -10.71 4.29 14.59
C ALA A 71 -10.37 5.46 15.54
N ILE A 72 -9.25 6.14 15.30
CA ILE A 72 -8.83 7.30 16.07
C ILE A 72 -9.37 8.58 15.45
N ASN A 73 -9.17 8.80 14.15
CA ASN A 73 -9.63 9.98 13.43
C ASN A 73 -10.52 9.58 12.24
N PRO A 74 -11.85 9.50 12.44
CA PRO A 74 -12.77 9.11 11.37
C PRO A 74 -12.99 10.20 10.31
N ASN A 75 -12.50 11.42 10.52
CA ASN A 75 -12.64 12.53 9.58
C ASN A 75 -11.54 12.55 8.50
N TRP A 76 -10.46 11.81 8.72
CA TRP A 76 -9.36 11.72 7.76
C TRP A 76 -9.70 10.83 6.57
N LEU A 77 -9.15 11.19 5.42
CA LEU A 77 -9.00 10.27 4.29
C LEU A 77 -7.78 9.37 4.52
N VAL A 78 -7.82 8.17 3.95
CA VAL A 78 -6.66 7.27 3.87
C VAL A 78 -6.30 7.05 2.42
N PHE A 79 -5.08 7.45 2.06
CA PHE A 79 -4.53 7.31 0.73
C PHE A 79 -3.75 6.01 0.67
N ILE A 80 -4.11 5.17 -0.30
CA ILE A 80 -3.49 3.88 -0.55
C ILE A 80 -2.91 3.90 -1.96
N GLU A 81 -1.58 3.90 -2.04
CA GLU A 81 -0.87 3.71 -3.30
C GLU A 81 -1.03 2.27 -3.85
N GLY A 82 -0.34 1.97 -4.94
CA GLY A 82 -0.19 0.63 -5.49
C GLY A 82 1.06 -0.11 -5.03
N VAL A 83 1.41 -1.16 -5.76
CA VAL A 83 2.72 -1.86 -5.66
C VAL A 83 3.53 -1.65 -6.95
N GLU A 84 4.70 -2.27 -7.12
CA GLU A 84 5.46 -2.20 -8.38
C GLU A 84 4.97 -3.23 -9.41
N VAL A 85 4.85 -4.49 -8.99
CA VAL A 85 4.49 -5.61 -9.88
C VAL A 85 3.19 -6.28 -9.44
N TYR A 86 2.44 -6.80 -10.41
CA TYR A 86 1.28 -7.65 -10.15
C TYR A 86 1.28 -8.85 -11.11
N PRO A 87 1.07 -10.09 -10.63
CA PRO A 87 1.17 -11.28 -11.48
C PRO A 87 0.12 -11.26 -12.60
N LYS A 88 0.50 -11.79 -13.77
CA LYS A 88 -0.44 -12.00 -14.87
C LYS A 88 -1.45 -13.10 -14.51
N PRO A 89 -2.62 -13.18 -15.19
CA PRO A 89 -3.61 -14.21 -14.91
C PRO A 89 -3.00 -15.62 -14.95
N GLY A 90 -3.22 -16.41 -13.90
CA GLY A 90 -2.69 -17.77 -13.76
C GLY A 90 -1.24 -17.87 -13.27
N VAL A 91 -0.54 -16.75 -13.11
CA VAL A 91 0.82 -16.73 -12.53
C VAL A 91 0.71 -16.61 -11.01
N PRO A 92 1.39 -17.50 -10.24
CA PRO A 92 1.46 -17.34 -8.79
C PRO A 92 2.49 -16.28 -8.40
N TRP A 93 2.29 -15.62 -7.26
CA TRP A 93 3.31 -14.74 -6.66
C TRP A 93 4.65 -15.46 -6.45
N THR A 94 4.70 -16.78 -6.30
CA THR A 94 5.98 -17.49 -6.19
C THR A 94 6.82 -17.50 -7.48
N SER A 95 6.27 -17.06 -8.62
CA SER A 95 7.05 -16.95 -9.86
C SER A 95 8.14 -15.88 -9.76
N THR A 96 9.31 -16.19 -10.33
CA THR A 96 10.45 -15.29 -10.51
C THR A 96 10.68 -14.94 -11.99
N GLY A 97 9.76 -15.32 -12.88
CA GLY A 97 9.86 -15.05 -14.32
C GLY A 97 9.71 -13.57 -14.64
N LEU A 98 10.70 -12.98 -15.32
CA LEU A 98 10.72 -11.54 -15.69
C LEU A 98 9.45 -11.10 -16.44
N THR A 99 8.88 -11.97 -17.27
CA THR A 99 7.72 -11.69 -18.11
C THR A 99 6.39 -12.06 -17.47
N ASP A 100 6.40 -12.60 -16.25
CA ASP A 100 5.21 -13.18 -15.62
C ASP A 100 4.34 -12.13 -14.92
N TYR A 101 4.84 -10.90 -14.83
CA TYR A 101 4.21 -9.80 -14.11
C TYR A 101 3.86 -8.64 -15.05
N TYR A 102 2.83 -7.90 -14.68
CA TYR A 102 2.65 -6.52 -15.12
C TYR A 102 3.47 -5.63 -14.17
N GLY A 103 4.50 -4.97 -14.69
CA GLY A 103 5.27 -3.96 -13.96
C GLY A 103 4.80 -2.55 -14.30
N THR A 104 4.92 -1.64 -13.34
CA THR A 104 4.79 -0.18 -13.51
C THR A 104 5.67 0.51 -12.44
N TRP A 105 5.54 1.81 -12.26
CA TRP A 105 6.22 2.57 -11.22
C TRP A 105 5.95 2.01 -9.82
N TRP A 106 6.89 2.25 -8.91
CA TRP A 106 6.70 1.98 -7.49
C TRP A 106 5.47 2.73 -6.99
N GLY A 107 4.60 2.08 -6.22
CA GLY A 107 3.33 2.69 -5.82
C GLY A 107 2.30 2.87 -6.96
N GLY A 108 2.59 2.45 -8.20
CA GLY A 108 1.72 2.71 -9.35
C GLY A 108 0.73 1.58 -9.70
N ASN A 109 0.98 0.36 -9.22
CA ASN A 109 0.22 -0.81 -9.67
C ASN A 109 -1.02 -1.07 -8.81
N LEU A 110 -2.17 -0.60 -9.28
CA LEU A 110 -3.47 -0.83 -8.63
C LEU A 110 -4.27 -2.00 -9.23
N ARG A 111 -3.66 -2.87 -10.05
CA ARG A 111 -4.38 -3.97 -10.72
C ARG A 111 -5.07 -4.92 -9.73
N GLY A 112 -4.46 -5.14 -8.57
CA GLY A 112 -5.01 -5.99 -7.51
C GLY A 112 -6.30 -5.48 -6.88
N VAL A 113 -6.62 -4.19 -7.01
CA VAL A 113 -7.82 -3.57 -6.44
C VAL A 113 -9.10 -4.19 -6.97
N ARG A 114 -9.12 -4.60 -8.25
CA ARG A 114 -10.30 -5.20 -8.88
C ARG A 114 -10.76 -6.47 -8.16
N ASP A 115 -9.80 -7.31 -7.77
CA ASP A 115 -10.06 -8.65 -7.23
C ASP A 115 -9.93 -8.67 -5.69
N PHE A 116 -9.10 -7.78 -5.13
CA PHE A 116 -8.82 -7.65 -3.70
C PHE A 116 -8.86 -6.18 -3.25
N PRO A 117 -10.03 -5.52 -3.26
CA PRO A 117 -10.13 -4.13 -2.83
C PRO A 117 -9.77 -3.97 -1.35
N ILE A 118 -9.30 -2.77 -0.98
CA ILE A 118 -9.21 -2.36 0.42
C ILE A 118 -10.62 -2.26 1.00
N ASP A 119 -10.85 -2.95 2.10
CA ASP A 119 -12.12 -2.95 2.82
C ASP A 119 -11.94 -2.22 4.16
N LEU A 120 -12.60 -1.08 4.33
CA LEU A 120 -12.58 -0.29 5.57
C LEU A 120 -13.89 -0.40 6.36
N GLY A 121 -14.80 -1.30 5.97
CA GLY A 121 -16.10 -1.47 6.59
C GLY A 121 -16.95 -0.20 6.49
N ALA A 122 -17.46 0.28 7.63
CA ALA A 122 -18.30 1.47 7.69
C ALA A 122 -17.57 2.76 7.25
N ASN A 123 -16.23 2.76 7.24
CA ASN A 123 -15.43 3.90 6.84
C ASN A 123 -14.93 3.79 5.38
N GLN A 124 -15.70 3.13 4.51
CA GLN A 124 -15.29 2.93 3.11
C GLN A 124 -15.21 4.25 2.34
N ASP A 125 -16.01 5.26 2.72
CA ASP A 125 -16.04 6.58 2.08
C ASP A 125 -14.76 7.40 2.33
N GLN A 126 -13.90 6.97 3.26
CA GLN A 126 -12.61 7.61 3.56
C GLN A 126 -11.47 7.10 2.68
N LEU A 127 -11.68 6.07 1.85
CA LEU A 127 -10.65 5.48 1.01
C LEU A 127 -10.37 6.33 -0.24
N VAL A 128 -9.09 6.61 -0.48
CA VAL A 128 -8.60 7.17 -1.75
C VAL A 128 -7.47 6.30 -2.29
N TYR A 129 -7.53 5.88 -3.56
CA TYR A 129 -6.38 5.26 -4.22
C TYR A 129 -5.48 6.34 -4.85
N SER A 130 -4.18 6.25 -4.60
CA SER A 130 -3.19 7.30 -4.93
C SER A 130 -2.01 6.74 -5.73
N PRO A 131 -2.19 6.35 -7.01
CA PRO A 131 -1.10 5.74 -7.77
C PRO A 131 -0.03 6.77 -8.13
N HIS A 132 1.23 6.34 -8.11
CA HIS A 132 2.33 7.09 -8.72
C HIS A 132 2.50 6.74 -10.20
N ASP A 133 2.78 7.76 -11.00
CA ASP A 133 3.13 7.63 -12.42
C ASP A 133 4.16 8.71 -12.78
N TYR A 134 5.13 8.37 -13.61
CA TYR A 134 6.25 9.23 -13.96
C TYR A 134 6.57 9.21 -15.46
N GLY A 135 7.27 10.25 -15.91
CA GLY A 135 7.75 10.38 -17.28
C GLY A 135 9.18 9.86 -17.49
N PRO A 136 9.71 9.96 -18.72
CA PRO A 136 11.01 9.40 -19.10
C PRO A 136 12.22 10.02 -18.37
N LEU A 137 12.05 11.16 -17.70
CA LEU A 137 13.10 11.79 -16.90
C LEU A 137 13.37 11.06 -15.57
N VAL A 138 12.46 10.19 -15.11
CA VAL A 138 12.64 9.38 -13.90
C VAL A 138 13.21 8.01 -14.26
N TYR A 139 12.70 7.38 -15.31
CA TYR A 139 13.24 6.14 -15.85
C TYR A 139 12.82 5.97 -17.31
N GLU A 140 13.75 5.52 -18.15
CA GLU A 140 13.49 5.21 -19.55
C GLU A 140 12.79 3.84 -19.66
N GLN A 141 11.46 3.84 -19.68
CA GLN A 141 10.68 2.63 -19.96
C GLN A 141 10.90 2.23 -21.43
N LYS A 142 11.39 1.00 -21.66
CA LYS A 142 11.64 0.43 -22.99
C LYS A 142 10.52 -0.51 -23.42
#